data_AF-A0A087TKZ1-F1
#
_entry.id   AF-A0A087TKZ1-F1
#
_cell.length_a   1.000
_cell.length_b   1.000
_cell.length_c   1.000
_cell.angle_alpha   90.00
_cell.angle_beta   90.00
_cell.angle_gamma   90.00
#
_symmetry.space_group_name_H-M   'P 1'
#
loop_
_entity.id
_entity.type
_entity.pdbx_description
1 polymer ?
#
loop_
_entity_poly.entity_id
_entity_poly.type
_entity_poly.pdbx_seq_one_letter_code
_entity_poly.pdbx_strand_id
1 'polypeptide(L)'
;MIKKWSIIVITCPTLSSVRAVETEVKFLKRKGRISEFVPVLCIEDHAKNIGSGAATLNALLVATEFLSVKNNYMVISSDVLLDEDILILHNGRDYLYSCCGKAFIPLPVEYTSNALNGKPSARGILLNFESVLGLIDELSEESPHGVWVCSTDMMIHQGLGKLCVDWKNVSDVLMFTVPSDLEYATGHGVVEVDSEGCIADIYYCASLSQIKNLSHGDEK
;
A
#
# COMPACT_ATOMS: atom_id res chain seq x y z
N MET A 1 12.75 -15.60 4.39
CA MET A 1 11.51 -16.38 4.19
C MET A 1 10.43 -15.35 3.91
N ILE A 2 9.69 -15.44 2.80
CA ILE A 2 8.68 -14.43 2.45
C ILE A 2 7.62 -14.38 3.57
N LYS A 3 7.36 -13.18 4.09
CA LYS A 3 6.39 -12.94 5.15
C LYS A 3 5.00 -13.39 4.69
N LYS A 4 4.23 -14.01 5.59
CA LYS A 4 2.89 -14.53 5.25
C LYS A 4 1.85 -13.67 5.93
N TRP A 5 1.08 -12.95 5.14
CA TRP A 5 -0.06 -12.16 5.63
C TRP A 5 -1.10 -13.05 6.30
N SER A 6 -1.51 -12.66 7.51
CA SER A 6 -2.62 -13.26 8.24
C SER A 6 -3.96 -12.94 7.59
N ILE A 7 -4.07 -11.72 7.06
CA ILE A 7 -5.22 -11.18 6.35
C ILE A 7 -4.83 -10.00 5.47
N ILE A 8 -5.49 -9.88 4.31
CA ILE A 8 -5.44 -8.69 3.46
C ILE A 8 -6.82 -8.05 3.45
N VAL A 9 -6.92 -6.76 3.72
CA VAL A 9 -8.17 -5.98 3.64
C VAL A 9 -8.03 -4.94 2.55
N ILE A 10 -8.94 -4.96 1.57
CA ILE A 10 -8.98 -3.99 0.48
C ILE A 10 -10.18 -3.05 0.70
N THR A 11 -9.90 -1.78 0.98
CA THR A 11 -10.98 -0.78 1.10
C THR A 11 -11.32 -0.26 -0.29
N CYS A 12 -12.61 -0.14 -0.61
CA CYS A 12 -13.09 0.34 -1.89
C CYS A 12 -14.06 1.51 -1.70
N PRO A 13 -14.09 2.52 -2.59
CA PRO A 13 -14.93 3.71 -2.41
C PRO A 13 -16.43 3.46 -2.57
N THR A 14 -16.83 2.36 -3.21
CA THR A 14 -18.23 2.02 -3.48
C THR A 14 -18.47 0.52 -3.41
N LEU A 15 -19.69 0.11 -3.07
CA LEU A 15 -20.11 -1.30 -3.07
C LEU A 15 -19.97 -1.96 -4.46
N SER A 16 -20.15 -1.21 -5.55
CA SER A 16 -19.87 -1.69 -6.90
C SER A 16 -18.40 -2.04 -7.09
N SER A 17 -17.50 -1.19 -6.59
CA SER A 17 -16.05 -1.43 -6.62
C SER A 17 -15.69 -2.65 -5.77
N VAL A 18 -16.29 -2.81 -4.58
CA VAL A 18 -16.10 -4.01 -3.74
C VAL A 18 -16.36 -5.29 -4.54
N ARG A 19 -17.52 -5.42 -5.19
CA ARG A 19 -17.89 -6.62 -5.95
C ARG A 19 -16.96 -6.89 -7.14
N ALA A 20 -16.50 -5.83 -7.80
CA ALA A 20 -15.58 -5.94 -8.92
C ALA A 20 -14.21 -6.43 -8.43
N VAL A 21 -13.67 -5.82 -7.37
CA VAL A 21 -12.41 -6.21 -6.72
C VAL A 21 -12.48 -7.64 -6.19
N GLU A 22 -13.56 -8.06 -5.54
CA GLU A 22 -13.74 -9.44 -5.10
C GLU A 22 -13.64 -10.45 -6.25
N THR A 23 -14.17 -10.09 -7.42
CA THR A 23 -14.12 -10.94 -8.61
C THR A 23 -12.69 -11.07 -9.13
N GLU A 24 -11.94 -9.97 -9.17
CA GLU A 24 -10.53 -9.95 -9.55
C GLU A 24 -9.66 -10.72 -8.55
N VAL A 25 -9.86 -10.54 -7.25
CA VAL A 25 -9.14 -11.29 -6.21
C VAL A 25 -9.39 -12.80 -6.35
N LYS A 26 -10.64 -13.22 -6.60
CA LYS A 26 -10.96 -14.63 -6.89
C LYS A 26 -10.24 -15.14 -8.14
N PHE A 27 -10.09 -14.30 -9.16
CA PHE A 27 -9.31 -14.64 -10.34
C PHE A 27 -7.82 -14.79 -10.02
N LEU A 28 -7.22 -13.86 -9.28
CA LEU A 28 -5.82 -13.90 -8.87
C LEU A 28 -5.50 -15.12 -7.99
N LYS A 29 -6.38 -15.47 -7.05
CA LYS A 29 -6.26 -16.70 -6.24
C LYS A 29 -6.27 -17.95 -7.11
N ARG A 30 -7.20 -18.07 -8.07
CA ARG A 30 -7.25 -19.21 -9.01
C ARG A 30 -6.00 -19.31 -9.89
N LYS A 31 -5.35 -18.18 -10.16
CA LYS A 31 -4.08 -18.13 -10.91
C LYS A 31 -2.84 -18.36 -10.05
N GLY A 32 -3.00 -18.57 -8.74
CA GLY A 32 -1.89 -18.72 -7.80
C GLY A 32 -1.05 -17.46 -7.62
N ARG A 33 -1.58 -16.29 -7.97
CA ARG A 33 -0.91 -14.98 -7.82
C ARG A 33 -1.05 -14.43 -6.41
N ILE A 34 -2.15 -14.78 -5.74
CA ILE A 34 -2.36 -14.60 -4.30
C ILE A 34 -2.55 -15.99 -3.71
N SER A 35 -1.97 -16.25 -2.54
CA SER A 35 -2.15 -17.52 -1.85
C SER A 35 -3.62 -17.78 -1.55
N GLU A 36 -4.10 -18.98 -1.85
CA GLU A 36 -5.49 -19.36 -1.60
C GLU A 36 -5.84 -19.29 -0.11
N PHE A 37 -4.86 -19.62 0.75
CA PHE A 37 -4.98 -19.69 2.20
C PHE A 37 -5.05 -18.32 2.90
N VAL A 38 -4.59 -17.25 2.25
CA VAL A 38 -4.62 -15.91 2.83
C VAL A 38 -6.03 -15.34 2.69
N PRO A 39 -6.77 -15.05 3.77
CA PRO A 39 -8.07 -14.41 3.66
C PRO A 39 -7.92 -13.00 3.09
N VAL A 40 -8.78 -12.66 2.12
CA VAL A 40 -8.82 -11.31 1.52
C VAL A 40 -10.23 -10.78 1.68
N LEU A 41 -10.40 -9.70 2.44
CA LEU A 41 -11.69 -9.03 2.66
C LEU A 41 -11.74 -7.77 1.82
N CYS A 42 -12.83 -7.57 1.08
CA CYS A 42 -13.07 -6.31 0.36
C CYS A 42 -14.20 -5.57 1.08
N ILE A 43 -13.96 -4.33 1.50
CA ILE A 43 -14.93 -3.55 2.28
C ILE A 43 -15.22 -2.21 1.63
N GLU A 44 -16.42 -1.71 1.82
CA GLU A 44 -16.80 -0.37 1.37
C GLU A 44 -16.30 0.68 2.38
N ASP A 45 -15.72 1.75 1.86
CA ASP A 45 -15.49 2.98 2.60
C ASP A 45 -16.75 3.86 2.53
N HIS A 46 -17.58 3.79 3.56
CA HIS A 46 -18.82 4.56 3.63
C HIS A 46 -18.60 6.07 3.76
N ALA A 47 -17.40 6.50 4.17
CA ALA A 47 -17.11 7.86 4.56
C ALA A 47 -16.60 8.70 3.39
N LYS A 48 -17.51 9.08 2.48
CA LYS A 48 -17.19 10.03 1.40
C LYS A 48 -16.67 11.34 2.02
N ASN A 49 -15.40 11.65 1.76
CA ASN A 49 -14.69 12.88 2.16
C ASN A 49 -14.13 12.97 3.60
N ILE A 50 -14.11 11.89 4.39
CA ILE A 50 -13.45 11.92 5.72
C ILE A 50 -11.93 11.64 5.59
N GLY A 51 -11.50 11.08 4.45
CA GLY A 51 -10.11 10.77 4.16
C GLY A 51 -9.78 9.29 4.43
N SER A 52 -8.63 8.85 3.94
CA SER A 52 -8.21 7.44 4.00
C SER A 52 -8.06 6.90 5.42
N GLY A 53 -7.74 7.74 6.40
CA GLY A 53 -7.57 7.31 7.80
C GLY A 53 -8.83 6.68 8.41
N ALA A 54 -10.02 7.20 8.10
CA ALA A 54 -11.27 6.61 8.56
C ALA A 54 -11.51 5.24 7.92
N ALA A 55 -11.19 5.10 6.62
CA ALA A 55 -11.23 3.83 5.93
C ALA A 55 -10.23 2.82 6.53
N THR A 56 -9.04 3.28 6.93
CA THR A 56 -8.02 2.45 7.60
C THR A 56 -8.54 1.93 8.94
N LEU A 57 -9.15 2.78 9.77
CA LEU A 57 -9.71 2.36 11.06
C LEU A 57 -10.87 1.37 10.89
N ASN A 58 -11.74 1.58 9.90
CA ASN A 58 -12.80 0.64 9.58
C ASN A 58 -12.23 -0.71 9.10
N ALA A 59 -11.21 -0.68 8.23
CA ALA A 59 -10.53 -1.87 7.78
C ALA A 59 -9.88 -2.65 8.93
N LEU A 60 -9.24 -1.94 9.85
CA LEU A 60 -8.61 -2.53 11.02
C LEU A 60 -9.67 -3.15 11.96
N LEU A 61 -10.80 -2.48 12.17
CA LEU A 61 -11.90 -3.03 12.97
C LEU A 61 -12.42 -4.35 12.37
N VAL A 62 -12.70 -4.37 11.07
CA VAL A 62 -13.18 -5.57 10.37
C VAL A 62 -12.13 -6.68 10.38
N ALA A 63 -10.85 -6.35 10.20
CA ALA A 63 -9.75 -7.31 10.32
C ALA A 63 -9.69 -7.92 11.73
N THR A 64 -9.78 -7.07 12.75
CA THR A 64 -9.73 -7.48 14.16
C THR A 64 -10.90 -8.39 14.51
N GLU A 65 -12.11 -8.06 14.05
CA GLU A 65 -13.30 -8.91 14.23
C GLU A 65 -13.11 -10.28 13.57
N PHE A 66 -12.67 -10.30 12.32
CA PHE A 66 -12.41 -11.55 11.60
C PHE A 66 -11.36 -12.42 12.29
N LEU A 67 -10.24 -11.82 12.71
CA LEU A 67 -9.15 -12.51 13.39
C LEU A 67 -9.56 -12.96 14.79
N SER A 68 -10.38 -12.19 15.50
CA SER A 68 -10.94 -12.57 16.80
C SER A 68 -11.75 -13.86 16.68
N VAL A 69 -12.67 -13.93 15.69
CA VAL A 69 -13.46 -15.13 15.42
C VAL A 69 -12.57 -16.31 15.01
N LYS A 70 -11.59 -16.07 14.13
CA LYS A 70 -10.64 -17.10 13.68
C LYS A 70 -9.82 -17.69 14.83
N ASN A 71 -9.46 -16.87 15.81
CA ASN A 71 -8.73 -17.28 17.02
C ASN A 71 -9.64 -17.73 18.17
N ASN A 72 -10.94 -17.94 17.92
CA ASN A 72 -11.96 -18.41 18.88
C ASN A 72 -12.24 -17.46 20.05
N TYR A 73 -12.00 -16.16 19.89
CA TYR A 73 -12.48 -15.17 20.85
C TYR A 73 -14.00 -14.98 20.73
N MET A 74 -14.68 -14.80 21.86
CA MET A 74 -16.13 -14.53 21.91
C MET A 74 -16.48 -13.04 21.76
N VAL A 75 -15.47 -12.17 21.83
CA VAL A 75 -15.58 -10.72 21.69
C VAL A 75 -14.47 -10.23 20.77
N ILE A 76 -14.62 -9.04 20.21
CA ILE A 76 -13.54 -8.37 19.49
C ILE A 76 -12.42 -8.07 20.49
N SER A 77 -11.26 -8.70 20.32
CA SER A 77 -10.09 -8.47 21.16
C SER A 77 -8.99 -7.78 20.37
N SER A 78 -8.39 -6.73 20.95
CA SER A 78 -7.20 -6.08 20.40
C SER A 78 -5.95 -6.96 20.49
N ASP A 79 -5.96 -8.01 21.31
CA ASP A 79 -4.78 -8.88 21.51
C ASP A 79 -4.35 -9.57 20.23
N VAL A 80 -5.29 -9.83 19.31
CA VAL A 80 -4.99 -10.42 17.99
C VAL A 80 -4.06 -9.53 17.15
N LEU A 81 -4.00 -8.22 17.41
CA LEU A 81 -3.14 -7.31 16.65
C LEU A 81 -1.65 -7.47 16.97
N LEU A 82 -1.30 -8.12 18.09
CA LEU A 82 0.08 -8.27 18.55
C LEU A 82 0.83 -9.37 17.78
N ASP A 83 0.12 -10.40 17.33
CA ASP A 83 0.71 -11.62 16.75
C ASP A 83 0.34 -11.83 15.27
N GLU A 84 -0.35 -10.88 14.65
CA GLU A 84 -0.90 -11.02 13.30
C GLU A 84 -0.28 -10.02 12.31
N ASP A 85 -0.13 -10.46 11.06
CA ASP A 85 0.37 -9.63 9.96
C ASP A 85 -0.79 -9.17 9.08
N ILE A 86 -1.20 -7.92 9.25
CA ILE A 86 -2.38 -7.34 8.60
C ILE A 86 -1.94 -6.40 7.50
N LEU A 87 -2.41 -6.63 6.27
CA LEU A 87 -2.20 -5.72 5.15
C LEU A 87 -3.51 -5.02 4.78
N ILE A 88 -3.53 -3.70 4.85
CA ILE A 88 -4.64 -2.84 4.41
C ILE A 88 -4.23 -2.15 3.11
N LEU A 89 -4.98 -2.42 2.04
CA LEU A 89 -4.82 -1.81 0.73
C LEU A 89 -5.99 -0.89 0.43
N HIS A 90 -5.70 0.40 0.28
CA HIS A 90 -6.69 1.35 -0.20
C HIS A 90 -6.79 1.27 -1.72
N ASN A 91 -7.85 0.61 -2.22
CA ASN A 91 -8.24 0.77 -3.61
C ASN A 91 -8.74 2.20 -3.78
N GLY A 92 -7.97 2.96 -4.55
CA GLY A 92 -8.10 4.40 -4.62
C GLY A 92 -9.35 4.90 -5.34
N ARG A 93 -9.20 6.00 -6.06
CA ARG A 93 -10.35 6.70 -6.67
C ARG A 93 -11.04 5.85 -7.74
N ASP A 94 -12.34 6.09 -7.91
CA ASP A 94 -13.06 5.60 -9.08
C ASP A 94 -12.62 6.39 -10.32
N TYR A 95 -12.32 5.68 -11.40
CA TYR A 95 -11.94 6.29 -12.68
C TYR A 95 -13.06 6.07 -13.69
N LEU A 96 -13.36 7.12 -14.46
CA LEU A 96 -14.26 7.02 -15.61
C LEU A 96 -13.71 5.91 -16.52
N TYR A 97 -14.50 4.85 -16.71
CA TYR A 97 -14.17 3.65 -17.50
C TYR A 97 -13.28 2.57 -16.86
N SER A 98 -13.00 2.62 -15.56
CA SER A 98 -12.42 1.46 -14.83
C SER A 98 -13.36 0.99 -13.72
N CYS A 99 -13.82 -0.26 -13.83
CA CYS A 99 -14.67 -0.88 -12.81
C CYS A 99 -13.90 -1.26 -11.53
N CYS A 100 -12.57 -1.40 -11.63
CA CYS A 100 -11.72 -1.91 -10.55
C CYS A 100 -10.66 -0.90 -10.10
N GLY A 101 -10.72 0.35 -10.59
CA GLY A 101 -9.75 1.39 -10.26
C GLY A 101 -8.34 1.13 -10.85
N LYS A 102 -7.33 1.78 -10.27
CA LYS A 102 -5.92 1.63 -10.69
C LYS A 102 -5.26 0.34 -10.24
N ALA A 103 -5.77 -0.28 -9.18
CA ALA A 103 -5.21 -1.53 -8.64
C ALA A 103 -5.12 -2.61 -9.71
N PHE A 104 -6.10 -2.72 -10.61
CA PHE A 104 -6.17 -3.81 -11.58
C PHE A 104 -5.82 -3.37 -13.00
N ILE A 105 -5.04 -2.29 -13.14
CA ILE A 105 -4.48 -1.89 -14.44
C ILE A 105 -3.32 -2.84 -14.79
N PRO A 106 -3.30 -3.39 -16.02
CA PRO A 106 -2.18 -4.18 -16.49
C PRO A 106 -0.94 -3.29 -16.74
N LEU A 107 0.15 -3.64 -16.09
CA LEU A 107 1.49 -3.05 -16.22
C LEU A 107 2.45 -4.02 -16.92
N PRO A 108 3.37 -3.52 -17.76
CA PRO A 108 4.42 -4.35 -18.34
C PRO A 108 5.50 -4.70 -17.30
N VAL A 109 5.93 -5.96 -17.27
CA VAL A 109 6.87 -6.50 -16.26
C VAL A 109 8.34 -6.22 -16.59
N GLU A 110 8.64 -6.09 -17.87
CA GLU A 110 9.95 -5.61 -18.33
C GLU A 110 9.69 -4.55 -19.39
N TYR A 111 10.28 -3.37 -19.27
CA TYR A 111 10.30 -2.40 -20.37
C TYR A 111 11.75 -2.21 -20.79
N THR A 112 12.18 -2.93 -21.82
CA THR A 112 13.50 -2.70 -22.40
C THR A 112 13.38 -1.67 -23.53
N SER A 113 13.75 -0.42 -23.24
CA SER A 113 13.92 0.62 -24.29
C SER A 113 15.11 0.33 -25.21
N ASN A 114 16.04 -0.53 -24.77
CA ASN A 114 17.25 -0.92 -25.49
C ASN A 114 17.08 -2.18 -26.36
N ALA A 115 15.86 -2.55 -26.72
CA ALA A 115 15.68 -3.61 -27.72
C ALA A 115 16.33 -3.16 -29.03
N LEU A 116 17.17 -4.04 -29.60
CA LEU A 116 18.06 -3.88 -30.76
C LEU A 116 17.46 -3.26 -32.05
N ASN A 117 16.17 -2.88 -32.06
CA ASN A 117 15.43 -2.32 -33.20
C ASN A 117 14.55 -1.09 -32.84
N GLY A 118 14.79 -0.41 -31.71
CA GLY A 118 14.09 0.84 -31.35
C GLY A 118 12.59 0.69 -31.04
N LYS A 119 12.12 -0.54 -30.80
CA LYS A 119 10.74 -0.82 -30.36
C LYS A 119 10.76 -1.33 -28.92
N PRO A 120 10.02 -0.72 -27.99
CA PRO A 120 9.93 -1.23 -26.64
C PRO A 120 9.34 -2.65 -26.63
N SER A 121 9.95 -3.56 -25.88
CA SER A 121 9.51 -4.95 -25.73
C SER A 121 9.23 -5.26 -24.26
N ALA A 122 8.08 -5.91 -24.01
CA ALA A 122 7.68 -6.39 -22.69
C ALA A 122 7.57 -7.92 -22.64
N ARG A 123 8.17 -8.53 -21.61
CA ARG A 123 8.19 -10.00 -21.41
C ARG A 123 6.94 -10.56 -20.72
N GLY A 124 6.07 -9.71 -20.17
CA GLY A 124 4.85 -10.13 -19.48
C GLY A 124 3.98 -8.96 -19.04
N ILE A 125 2.83 -9.29 -18.44
CA ILE A 125 1.87 -8.35 -17.86
C ILE A 125 1.62 -8.75 -16.40
N LEU A 126 1.70 -7.79 -15.49
CA LEU A 126 1.27 -7.90 -14.09
C LEU A 126 0.25 -6.80 -13.79
N LEU A 127 -0.67 -7.02 -12.87
CA LEU A 127 -1.54 -5.96 -12.40
C LEU A 127 -0.77 -5.03 -11.44
N ASN A 128 -1.15 -3.75 -11.37
CA ASN A 128 -0.56 -2.82 -10.38
C ASN A 128 -0.66 -3.38 -8.95
N PHE A 129 -1.77 -4.04 -8.63
CA PHE A 129 -2.00 -4.74 -7.36
C PHE A 129 -0.90 -5.77 -7.07
N GLU A 130 -0.53 -6.58 -8.07
CA GLU A 130 0.54 -7.58 -7.92
C GLU A 130 1.90 -6.90 -7.75
N SER A 131 2.15 -5.80 -8.45
CA SER A 131 3.37 -5.01 -8.30
C SER A 131 3.51 -4.41 -6.90
N VAL A 132 2.41 -3.83 -6.37
CA VAL A 132 2.38 -3.27 -5.02
C VAL A 132 2.54 -4.38 -3.98
N LEU A 133 1.83 -5.50 -4.13
CA LEU A 133 1.95 -6.63 -3.19
C LEU A 133 3.39 -7.17 -3.17
N GLY A 134 4.01 -7.35 -4.34
CA GLY A 134 5.41 -7.80 -4.42
C GLY A 134 6.40 -6.82 -3.77
N LEU A 135 6.17 -5.50 -3.92
CA LEU A 135 6.98 -4.49 -3.24
C LEU A 135 6.83 -4.58 -1.71
N ILE A 136 5.59 -4.71 -1.20
CA ILE A 136 5.35 -4.80 0.24
C ILE A 136 5.91 -6.11 0.79
N ASP A 137 5.80 -7.22 0.07
CA ASP A 137 6.39 -8.50 0.47
C ASP A 137 7.92 -8.41 0.59
N GLU A 138 8.58 -7.67 -0.31
CA GLU A 138 10.02 -7.39 -0.23
C GLU A 138 10.37 -6.48 0.95
N LEU A 139 9.64 -5.36 1.11
CA LEU A 139 9.88 -4.41 2.19
C LEU A 139 9.64 -5.04 3.56
N SER A 140 8.60 -5.86 3.69
CA SER A 140 8.18 -6.46 4.95
C SER A 140 9.03 -7.66 5.38
N GLU A 141 10.05 -8.04 4.61
CA GLU A 141 10.99 -9.08 5.00
C GLU A 141 11.63 -8.72 6.36
N GLU A 142 11.55 -9.64 7.33
CA GLU A 142 12.03 -9.48 8.73
C GLU A 142 11.28 -8.45 9.59
N SER A 143 10.20 -7.85 9.09
CA SER A 143 9.38 -6.92 9.88
C SER A 143 8.66 -7.62 11.05
N PRO A 144 8.52 -6.96 12.21
CA PRO A 144 7.70 -7.45 13.32
C PRO A 144 6.21 -7.55 12.93
N HIS A 145 5.43 -8.25 13.73
CA HIS A 145 3.98 -8.32 13.56
C HIS A 145 3.33 -6.94 13.68
N GLY A 146 2.25 -6.72 12.94
CA GLY A 146 1.57 -5.43 12.93
C GLY A 146 0.79 -5.13 11.65
N VAL A 147 0.47 -3.86 11.48
CA VAL A 147 -0.44 -3.36 10.45
C VAL A 147 0.33 -2.61 9.37
N TRP A 148 0.18 -3.06 8.13
CA TRP A 148 0.69 -2.40 6.94
C TRP A 148 -0.43 -1.66 6.24
N VAL A 149 -0.21 -0.40 5.87
CA VAL A 149 -1.19 0.41 5.16
C VAL A 149 -0.56 0.94 3.88
N CYS A 150 -1.16 0.63 2.74
CA CYS A 150 -0.68 1.09 1.44
C CYS A 150 -1.85 1.48 0.54
N SER A 151 -1.59 2.34 -0.44
CA SER A 151 -2.56 2.70 -1.48
C SER A 151 -2.16 2.10 -2.82
N THR A 152 -3.14 1.65 -3.58
CA THR A 152 -2.92 1.17 -4.95
C THR A 152 -3.11 2.26 -6.02
N ASP A 153 -3.34 3.51 -5.61
CA ASP A 153 -3.47 4.64 -6.55
C ASP A 153 -2.12 5.06 -7.14
N MET A 154 -1.03 4.76 -6.41
CA MET A 154 0.34 4.97 -6.87
C MET A 154 0.81 3.74 -7.64
N MET A 155 1.52 3.98 -8.75
CA MET A 155 2.21 2.94 -9.51
C MET A 155 3.70 3.08 -9.19
N ILE A 156 4.16 2.35 -8.18
CA ILE A 156 5.57 2.35 -7.79
C ILE A 156 6.25 1.23 -8.58
N HIS A 157 7.04 1.61 -9.59
CA HIS A 157 7.74 0.65 -10.41
C HIS A 157 8.95 0.08 -9.66
N GLN A 158 9.10 -1.25 -9.69
CA GLN A 158 10.24 -1.96 -9.12
C GLN A 158 11.54 -1.52 -9.83
N GLY A 159 12.26 -0.61 -9.19
CA GLY A 159 13.60 -0.19 -9.56
C GLY A 159 14.46 0.21 -8.36
N LEU A 160 13.97 -0.05 -7.14
CA LEU A 160 14.58 0.47 -5.90
C LEU A 160 15.82 -0.34 -5.44
N GLY A 161 16.19 -1.40 -6.15
CA GLY A 161 17.17 -2.37 -5.64
C GLY A 161 16.65 -3.06 -4.37
N LYS A 162 17.45 -3.95 -3.77
CA LYS A 162 17.08 -4.59 -2.51
C LYS A 162 17.06 -3.52 -1.41
N LEU A 163 15.88 -3.01 -1.07
CA LEU A 163 15.71 -2.06 0.02
C LEU A 163 15.81 -2.85 1.33
N CYS A 164 16.87 -2.65 2.10
CA CYS A 164 17.04 -3.30 3.39
C CYS A 164 16.59 -2.34 4.49
N VAL A 165 15.51 -2.68 5.19
CA VAL A 165 15.00 -1.93 6.33
C VAL A 165 15.65 -2.49 7.60
N ASP A 166 16.27 -1.63 8.41
CA ASP A 166 16.75 -2.03 9.73
C ASP A 166 15.60 -2.01 10.75
N TRP A 167 14.83 -3.09 10.78
CA TRP A 167 13.67 -3.26 11.64
C TRP A 167 13.98 -3.14 13.14
N LYS A 168 15.24 -3.25 13.56
CA LYS A 168 15.63 -3.10 14.98
C LYS A 168 15.59 -1.65 15.45
N ASN A 169 15.71 -0.70 14.52
CA ASN A 169 15.69 0.74 14.82
C ASN A 169 14.32 1.36 14.60
N VAL A 170 13.30 0.55 14.24
CA VAL A 170 11.92 1.01 14.14
C VAL A 170 11.30 0.94 15.53
N SER A 171 10.82 2.09 16.03
CA SER A 171 10.12 2.17 17.32
C SER A 171 8.67 1.70 17.21
N ASP A 172 7.80 2.54 16.66
CA ASP A 172 6.34 2.31 16.62
C ASP A 172 5.79 2.31 15.19
N VAL A 173 6.19 3.30 14.38
CA VAL A 173 5.66 3.51 13.03
C VAL A 173 6.81 3.80 12.08
N LEU A 174 6.82 3.11 10.94
CA LEU A 174 7.73 3.38 9.83
C LEU A 174 6.93 3.92 8.64
N MET A 175 7.38 5.05 8.09
CA MET A 175 6.82 5.63 6.87
C MET A 175 7.80 5.46 5.71
N PHE A 176 7.35 4.86 4.62
CA PHE A 176 8.11 4.79 3.38
C PHE A 176 7.86 6.04 2.54
N THR A 177 8.92 6.75 2.18
CA THR A 177 8.88 7.93 1.32
C THR A 177 9.58 7.66 0.00
N VAL A 178 9.16 8.35 -1.06
CA VAL A 178 9.78 8.28 -2.39
C VAL A 178 10.31 9.67 -2.74
N PRO A 179 11.61 9.82 -3.07
CA PRO A 179 12.14 11.11 -3.47
C PRO A 179 11.44 11.57 -4.76
N SER A 180 11.09 12.85 -4.81
CA SER A 180 10.43 13.47 -5.95
C SER A 180 10.87 14.92 -6.11
N ASP A 181 10.59 15.51 -7.27
CA ASP A 181 10.81 16.92 -7.49
C ASP A 181 9.79 17.79 -6.73
N LEU A 182 10.15 19.06 -6.53
CA LEU A 182 9.34 19.99 -5.75
C LEU A 182 7.95 20.22 -6.34
N GLU A 183 7.79 20.16 -7.66
CA GLU A 183 6.50 20.42 -8.31
C GLU A 183 5.56 19.25 -8.08
N TYR A 184 6.04 18.02 -8.28
CA TYR A 184 5.31 16.80 -7.97
C TYR A 184 4.88 16.77 -6.49
N ALA A 185 5.81 17.07 -5.58
CA ALA A 185 5.57 17.06 -4.14
C ALA A 185 4.39 17.97 -3.70
N THR A 186 4.09 19.04 -4.44
CA THR A 186 2.93 19.92 -4.11
C THR A 186 1.57 19.22 -4.18
N GLY A 187 1.45 18.11 -4.92
CA GLY A 187 0.24 17.31 -5.01
C GLY A 187 0.15 16.16 -4.01
N HIS A 188 1.13 16.01 -3.12
CA HIS A 188 1.32 14.85 -2.26
C HIS A 188 1.61 15.23 -0.80
N GLY A 189 1.75 14.21 0.06
CA GLY A 189 2.27 14.40 1.42
C GLY A 189 3.78 14.55 1.39
N VAL A 190 4.29 15.57 2.07
CA VAL A 190 5.72 15.83 2.28
C VAL A 190 6.02 15.64 3.75
N VAL A 191 7.15 15.00 4.04
CA VAL A 191 7.60 14.72 5.41
C VAL A 191 8.87 15.51 5.67
N GLU A 192 8.90 16.22 6.79
CA GLU A 192 10.11 16.82 7.34
C GLU A 192 10.70 15.81 8.35
N VAL A 193 12.00 15.55 8.21
CA VAL A 193 12.73 14.63 9.10
C VAL A 193 13.76 15.42 9.90
N ASP A 194 13.96 15.03 11.16
CA ASP A 194 15.00 15.61 11.99
C ASP A 194 16.38 14.97 11.73
N SER A 195 17.40 15.42 12.47
CA SER A 195 18.77 14.92 12.36
C SER A 195 18.94 13.45 12.75
N GLU A 196 17.98 12.87 13.47
CA GLU A 196 17.98 11.46 13.87
C GLU A 196 17.20 10.57 12.88
N GLY A 197 16.60 11.17 11.85
CA GLY A 197 15.79 10.49 10.84
C GLY A 197 14.36 10.21 11.31
N CYS A 198 13.92 10.83 12.41
CA CYS A 198 12.54 10.76 12.88
C CYS A 198 11.67 11.80 12.16
N ILE A 199 10.37 11.53 12.06
CA ILE A 199 9.41 12.44 11.44
C ILE A 199 9.18 13.63 12.39
N ALA A 200 9.56 14.83 11.95
CA ALA A 200 9.33 16.08 12.66
C ALA A 200 7.94 16.66 12.35
N ASP A 201 7.54 16.68 11.07
CA ASP A 201 6.23 17.16 10.64
C ASP A 201 5.79 16.52 9.30
N ILE A 202 4.48 16.54 9.02
CA ILE A 202 3.87 16.03 7.79
C ILE A 202 2.96 17.09 7.19
N TYR A 203 3.26 17.49 5.97
CA TYR A 203 2.51 18.51 5.24
C TYR A 203 1.73 17.90 4.08
N TYR A 204 0.41 18.07 4.06
CA TYR A 204 -0.43 17.59 2.96
C TYR A 204 -0.62 18.66 1.89
N CYS A 205 -0.21 18.36 0.64
CA CYS A 205 -0.31 19.24 -0.52
C CYS A 205 0.23 20.66 -0.24
N ALA A 206 1.41 20.74 0.37
CA ALA A 206 2.06 22.00 0.69
C ALA A 206 2.37 22.81 -0.57
N SER A 207 2.31 24.14 -0.45
CA SER A 207 2.67 25.02 -1.55
C SER A 207 4.18 24.93 -1.87
N LEU A 208 4.55 25.24 -3.11
CA LEU A 208 5.94 25.21 -3.55
C LEU A 208 6.86 26.08 -2.67
N SER A 209 6.38 27.23 -2.18
CA SER A 209 7.15 28.10 -1.29
C SER A 209 7.37 27.48 0.09
N GLN A 210 6.38 26.77 0.63
CA GLN A 210 6.52 26.05 1.90
C GLN A 210 7.56 24.93 1.76
N ILE A 211 7.44 24.09 0.73
CA ILE A 211 8.38 22.97 0.52
C ILE A 211 9.82 23.49 0.30
N LYS A 212 10.00 24.57 -0.47
CA LYS A 212 11.31 25.20 -0.65
C LYS A 212 11.93 25.65 0.68
N ASN A 213 11.14 26.30 1.54
CA ASN A 213 11.65 26.75 2.83
C ASN A 213 12.10 25.59 3.73
N LEU A 214 11.43 24.43 3.65
CA LEU A 214 11.83 23.21 4.35
C LEU A 214 13.13 22.64 3.79
N SER A 215 13.29 22.60 2.47
CA SER A 215 14.51 22.09 1.81
C SER A 215 15.76 22.93 2.04
N HIS A 216 15.62 24.19 2.47
CA HIS A 216 16.75 25.07 2.80
C HIS A 216 17.22 24.94 4.27
N GLY A 217 16.58 24.09 5.07
CA GLY A 217 16.98 23.79 6.45
C GLY A 217 18.31 23.00 6.55
N ASP A 218 18.70 22.29 5.50
CA ASP A 218 19.90 21.43 5.47
C ASP A 218 21.22 22.19 5.23
N GLU A 219 21.18 23.50 5.00
CA GLU A 219 22.38 24.35 4.78
C GLU A 219 22.78 25.21 6.00
N LYS A 220 22.29 24.90 7.21
CA LYS A 220 22.67 25.64 8.45
C LYS A 220 23.31 24.77 9.52
#